data_AF-A0A417PMB3-F1
#
_entry.id   AF-A0A417PMB3-F1
#
_cell.length_a   1.000
_cell.length_b   1.000
_cell.length_c   1.000
_cell.angle_alpha   90.00
_cell.angle_beta   90.00
_cell.angle_gamma   90.00
#
_symmetry.space_group_name_H-M   'P 1'
#
loop_
_entity.id
_entity.type
_entity.pdbx_description
1 polymer ?
#
loop_
_entity_poly.entity_id
_entity_poly.type
_entity_poly.pdbx_seq_one_letter_code
_entity_poly.pdbx_strand_id
1 'polypeptide(L)'
;MKNKILTAISTIMLFVPWTILPLRTFDWALESPVAEIMISCYAAFMIFSGIFTIVSYAKAKVQNNLMKVDLVVNSLYAIFGVCAFILMAVTKFS
;
A
#
# COMPACT_ATOMS: atom_id res chain seq x y z
N MET A 1 19.09 6.91 -15.46
CA MET A 1 18.72 5.58 -14.93
C MET A 1 17.91 5.64 -13.65
N LYS A 2 18.28 6.50 -12.68
CA LYS A 2 17.56 6.68 -11.40
C LYS A 2 16.03 6.82 -11.54
N ASN A 3 15.56 7.65 -12.48
CA ASN A 3 14.12 7.84 -12.70
C ASN A 3 13.40 6.55 -13.14
N LYS A 4 14.04 5.72 -13.97
CA LYS A 4 13.47 4.43 -14.40
C LYS A 4 13.38 3.44 -13.24
N ILE A 5 14.38 3.44 -12.34
CA ILE A 5 14.39 2.60 -11.15
C ILE A 5 13.27 3.04 -10.18
N LEU A 6 13.11 4.34 -9.94
CA LEU A 6 12.04 4.86 -9.06
C LEU A 6 10.64 4.51 -9.59
N THR A 7 10.41 4.66 -10.91
CA THR A 7 9.17 4.22 -11.53
C THR A 7 8.99 2.71 -11.38
N ALA A 8 10.00 1.90 -11.73
CA ALA A 8 9.91 0.44 -11.59
C ALA A 8 9.57 -0.02 -10.16
N ILE A 9 10.20 0.59 -9.15
CA ILE A 9 9.90 0.31 -7.75
C ILE A 9 8.45 0.69 -7.42
N SER A 10 8.00 1.88 -7.84
CA SER A 10 6.63 2.35 -7.58
C SER A 10 5.58 1.45 -8.25
N THR A 11 5.85 0.97 -9.47
CA THR A 11 5.01 0.02 -10.20
C THR A 11 4.99 -1.34 -9.52
N ILE A 12 6.13 -1.87 -9.06
CA ILE A 12 6.18 -3.16 -8.35
C ILE A 12 5.38 -3.10 -7.03
N MET A 13 5.46 -1.98 -6.32
CA MET A 13 4.69 -1.77 -5.09
C MET A 13 3.18 -1.85 -5.30
N LEU A 14 2.68 -1.66 -6.52
CA LEU A 14 1.24 -1.79 -6.82
C LEU A 14 0.73 -3.21 -6.64
N PHE A 15 1.56 -4.23 -6.88
CA PHE A 15 1.13 -5.62 -6.85
C PHE A 15 1.07 -6.20 -5.44
N VAL A 16 1.86 -5.66 -4.51
CA VAL A 16 1.96 -6.19 -3.13
C VAL A 16 0.61 -6.12 -2.41
N PRO A 17 -0.15 -5.02 -2.40
CA PRO A 17 -1.46 -4.98 -1.73
C PRO A 17 -2.45 -6.05 -2.20
N TRP A 18 -2.37 -6.50 -3.46
CA TRP A 18 -3.27 -7.52 -3.99
C TRP A 18 -2.99 -8.93 -3.47
N THR A 19 -1.78 -9.19 -2.95
CA THR A 19 -1.44 -10.53 -2.42
C THR A 19 -2.19 -10.85 -1.13
N ILE A 20 -2.80 -9.85 -0.47
CA ILE A 20 -3.66 -10.09 0.69
C ILE A 20 -4.91 -10.90 0.33
N LEU A 21 -5.45 -10.75 -0.90
CA LEU A 21 -6.68 -11.43 -1.31
C LEU A 21 -6.53 -12.96 -1.33
N PRO A 22 -5.53 -13.56 -2.02
CA PRO A 22 -5.31 -14.99 -1.95
C PRO A 22 -4.81 -15.44 -0.57
N LEU A 23 -4.06 -14.63 0.17
CA LEU A 23 -3.62 -15.03 1.52
C LEU A 23 -4.79 -15.18 2.49
N ARG A 24 -5.83 -14.35 2.34
CA ARG A 24 -7.03 -14.40 3.19
C ARG A 24 -8.01 -15.52 2.82
N THR A 25 -7.68 -16.39 1.87
CA THR A 25 -8.46 -17.62 1.65
C THR A 25 -8.06 -18.75 2.59
N PHE A 26 -6.96 -18.61 3.33
CA PHE A 26 -6.53 -19.60 4.31
C PHE A 26 -7.10 -19.30 5.69
N ASP A 27 -7.61 -20.32 6.38
CA ASP A 27 -8.27 -20.16 7.69
C ASP A 27 -7.34 -19.53 8.74
N TRP A 28 -6.07 -19.97 8.80
CA TRP A 28 -5.08 -19.44 9.73
C TRP A 28 -4.82 -17.93 9.56
N ALA A 29 -5.03 -17.40 8.35
CA ALA A 29 -4.82 -15.99 8.04
C ALA A 29 -6.03 -15.11 8.42
N LEU A 30 -7.17 -15.74 8.75
CA LEU A 30 -8.40 -15.08 9.21
C LEU A 30 -8.53 -15.09 10.74
N GLU A 31 -7.81 -15.97 11.42
CA GLU A 31 -7.81 -16.06 12.88
C GLU A 31 -7.02 -14.92 13.56
N SER A 32 -7.51 -14.44 14.69
CA SER A 32 -6.76 -13.51 15.55
C SER A 32 -5.67 -14.28 16.31
N PRO A 33 -4.44 -13.74 16.48
CA PRO A 33 -4.00 -12.37 16.15
C PRO A 33 -3.46 -12.19 14.73
N VAL A 34 -3.35 -13.27 13.95
CA VAL A 34 -2.67 -13.26 12.65
C VAL A 34 -3.37 -12.33 11.66
N ALA A 35 -4.69 -12.33 11.60
CA ALA A 35 -5.46 -11.46 10.74
C ALA A 35 -5.19 -9.96 11.01
N GLU A 36 -5.13 -9.55 12.29
CA GLU A 36 -4.86 -8.17 12.67
C GLU A 36 -3.44 -7.74 12.29
N ILE A 37 -2.45 -8.60 12.57
CA ILE A 37 -1.04 -8.33 12.24
C ILE A 37 -0.89 -8.24 10.71
N MET A 38 -1.50 -9.16 9.97
CA MET A 38 -1.42 -9.15 8.51
C MET A 38 -2.04 -7.88 7.93
N ILE A 39 -3.29 -7.54 8.30
CA ILE A 39 -3.97 -6.34 7.79
C ILE A 39 -3.16 -5.08 8.14
N SER A 40 -2.63 -4.98 9.37
CA SER A 40 -1.80 -3.83 9.77
C SER A 40 -0.50 -3.72 8.99
N CYS A 41 0.20 -4.82 8.70
CA CYS A 41 1.39 -4.82 7.85
C CYS A 41 1.08 -4.35 6.42
N TYR A 42 -0.01 -4.86 5.83
CA TYR A 42 -0.44 -4.43 4.49
C TYR A 42 -0.88 -2.95 4.48
N ALA A 43 -1.59 -2.50 5.51
CA ALA A 43 -1.99 -1.11 5.66
C ALA A 43 -0.78 -0.18 5.76
N ALA A 44 0.20 -0.53 6.59
CA ALA A 44 1.45 0.22 6.70
C ALA A 44 2.22 0.28 5.37
N PHE A 45 2.30 -0.84 4.64
CA PHE A 45 2.94 -0.89 3.33
C PHE A 45 2.22 -0.01 2.30
N MET A 46 0.88 -0.04 2.26
CA MET A 46 0.08 0.80 1.37
C MET A 46 0.28 2.30 1.63
N ILE A 47 0.39 2.71 2.90
CA ILE A 47 0.71 4.11 3.25
C ILE A 47 2.13 4.46 2.80
N PHE A 48 3.09 3.59 3.08
CA PHE A 48 4.48 3.79 2.69
C PHE A 48 4.64 3.91 1.17
N SER A 49 3.98 3.07 0.38
CA SER A 49 4.06 3.11 -1.08
C SER A 49 3.48 4.41 -1.65
N GLY A 50 2.37 4.90 -1.11
CA GLY A 50 1.80 6.20 -1.44
C GLY A 50 2.76 7.34 -1.18
N ILE A 51 3.32 7.42 0.04
CA ILE A 51 4.29 8.46 0.41
C ILE A 51 5.53 8.38 -0.49
N PHE A 52 6.08 7.19 -0.71
CA PHE A 52 7.24 6.97 -1.56
C PHE A 52 7.00 7.46 -2.99
N THR A 53 5.83 7.16 -3.55
CA THR A 53 5.46 7.55 -4.93
C THR A 53 5.26 9.06 -5.03
N ILE A 54 4.59 9.68 -4.05
CA ILE A 54 4.40 11.13 -3.98
C ILE A 54 5.75 11.86 -3.91
N VAL A 55 6.65 11.40 -3.03
CA VAL A 55 8.00 11.98 -2.89
C VAL A 55 8.79 11.84 -4.19
N SER A 56 8.73 10.66 -4.82
CA SER A 56 9.42 10.41 -6.08
C SER A 56 8.87 11.25 -7.25
N TYR A 57 7.56 11.50 -7.28
CA TYR A 57 6.93 12.36 -8.28
C TYR A 57 7.25 13.85 -8.05
N ALA A 58 7.05 14.34 -6.82
CA ALA A 58 7.15 15.76 -6.50
C ALA A 58 8.59 16.24 -6.29
N LYS A 59 9.39 15.53 -5.48
CA LYS A 59 10.76 15.94 -5.13
C LYS A 59 11.78 15.46 -6.16
N ALA A 60 11.69 14.21 -6.61
CA ALA A 60 12.62 13.67 -7.61
C ALA A 60 12.23 14.00 -9.06
N LYS A 61 11.10 14.72 -9.27
CA LYS A 61 10.59 15.18 -10.57
C LYS A 61 10.48 14.07 -11.62
N VAL A 62 10.11 12.85 -11.19
CA VAL A 62 9.86 11.73 -12.10
C VAL A 62 8.43 11.84 -12.62
N GLN A 63 8.23 12.49 -13.77
CA GLN A 63 6.88 12.83 -14.28
C GLN A 63 6.50 12.12 -15.59
N ASN A 64 7.03 10.91 -15.81
CA ASN A 64 6.64 10.09 -16.95
C ASN A 64 5.20 9.54 -16.79
N ASN A 65 4.59 9.05 -17.88
CA ASN A 65 3.19 8.63 -17.87
C ASN A 65 2.93 7.45 -16.91
N LEU A 66 3.85 6.50 -16.79
CA LEU A 66 3.72 5.37 -15.85
C LEU A 66 3.72 5.87 -14.40
N MET A 67 4.63 6.77 -14.05
CA MET A 67 4.71 7.34 -12.72
C MET A 67 3.46 8.12 -12.33
N LYS A 68 2.77 8.76 -13.29
CA LYS A 68 1.48 9.41 -13.04
C LYS A 68 0.40 8.39 -12.68
N VAL A 69 0.38 7.24 -13.35
CA VAL A 69 -0.53 6.14 -13.01
C VAL A 69 -0.19 5.58 -11.62
N ASP A 70 1.09 5.29 -11.37
CA ASP A 70 1.57 4.80 -10.07
C ASP A 70 1.19 5.77 -8.95
N LEU A 71 1.31 7.08 -9.17
CA LEU A 71 0.94 8.11 -8.21
C LEU A 71 -0.54 8.03 -7.83
N VAL A 72 -1.44 7.94 -8.81
CA VAL A 72 -2.88 7.87 -8.54
C VAL A 72 -3.21 6.60 -7.76
N VAL A 73 -2.70 5.45 -8.19
CA VAL A 73 -3.03 4.17 -7.56
C VAL A 73 -2.42 4.04 -6.16
N ASN A 74 -1.13 4.34 -5.98
CA ASN A 74 -0.49 4.29 -4.66
C ASN A 74 -1.07 5.33 -3.69
N SER A 75 -1.56 6.48 -4.17
CA SER A 75 -2.25 7.45 -3.31
C SER A 75 -3.60 6.92 -2.83
N LEU A 76 -4.36 6.23 -3.68
CA LEU A 76 -5.58 5.53 -3.27
C LEU A 76 -5.27 4.46 -2.23
N TYR A 77 -4.22 3.65 -2.44
CA TYR A 77 -3.77 2.67 -1.46
C TYR A 77 -3.42 3.30 -0.11
N ALA A 78 -2.72 4.44 -0.10
CA ALA A 78 -2.43 5.12 1.16
C ALA A 78 -3.70 5.53 1.91
N ILE A 79 -4.72 6.05 1.21
CA ILE A 79 -6.02 6.37 1.83
C ILE A 79 -6.67 5.11 2.38
N PHE A 80 -6.72 4.02 1.61
CA PHE A 80 -7.26 2.73 2.07
C PHE A 80 -6.50 2.19 3.29
N GLY A 81 -5.18 2.31 3.33
CA GLY A 81 -4.35 1.90 4.47
C GLY A 81 -4.67 2.70 5.73
N VAL A 82 -4.86 4.02 5.62
CA VAL A 82 -5.28 4.86 6.75
C VAL A 82 -6.69 4.46 7.22
N CYS A 83 -7.63 4.28 6.30
CA CYS A 83 -8.98 3.83 6.63
C CYS A 83 -8.99 2.47 7.33
N ALA A 84 -8.15 1.53 6.89
CA ALA A 84 -8.02 0.22 7.53
C ALA A 84 -7.57 0.33 8.98
N PHE A 85 -6.57 1.18 9.28
CA PHE A 85 -6.15 1.43 10.66
C PHE A 85 -7.23 2.07 11.51
N ILE A 86 -7.95 3.06 10.96
CA ILE A 86 -9.07 3.71 11.68
C ILE A 86 -10.15 2.69 12.00
N LEU A 87 -10.55 1.86 11.03
CA LEU A 87 -11.57 0.83 11.23
C LEU A 87 -11.14 -0.19 12.28
N MET A 88 -9.90 -0.68 12.20
CA MET A 88 -9.35 -1.60 13.20
C MET A 88 -9.36 -1.00 14.61
N ALA A 89 -9.02 0.28 14.75
CA ALA A 89 -9.09 0.97 16.03
C ALA A 89 -10.53 1.03 16.54
N VAL A 90 -11.48 1.49 15.71
CA VAL A 90 -12.89 1.60 16.08
C VAL A 90 -13.46 0.23 16.51
N THR A 91 -13.19 -0.84 15.78
CA THR A 91 -13.73 -2.18 16.12
C THR A 91 -13.08 -2.80 17.34
N LYS A 92 -11.86 -2.40 17.71
CA LYS A 92 -11.15 -2.93 18.89
C LYS A 92 -11.56 -2.22 20.18
N PHE A 93 -12.04 -0.98 20.09
CA PHE A 93 -12.50 -0.17 21.22
C PHE A 93 -14.02 -0.09 21.37
N SER A 94 -14.78 -0.77 20.50
CA SER A 94 -16.25 -0.91 20.59
C SER A 94 -16.64 -2.24 21.23
#